data_AF-A0A833SKA0-F1
#
_entry.id   AF-A0A833SKA0-F1
#
_cell.length_a   1.000
_cell.length_b   1.000
_cell.length_c   1.000
_cell.angle_alpha   90.00
_cell.angle_beta   90.00
_cell.angle_gamma   90.00
#
_symmetry.space_group_name_H-M   'P 1'
#
loop_
_entity.id
_entity.type
_entity.pdbx_description
1 polymer ?
#
loop_
_entity_poly.entity_id
_entity_poly.type
_entity_poly.pdbx_seq_one_letter_code
_entity_poly.pdbx_strand_id
1 'polypeptide(L)'
;MARGSSASMYNHVSTHTTLEEAILALHAHNTFQYVTAYNYGAFGHGKVYRCISHEDCEHRLRVLESTKDEEEIPVTFQLEDAGDHGDQVTNRKRIGIDLSVKGEVDGLLAKGMTPKKCLSALQNKYADQPAMLVKVPDEGQVKNRLLTLRKNNWNRPGATTTLLPRRGRKRRGGWDESSESESETESLIVDDDTDRKQPEEIAIDEAVEIASEEEDLLDKEKLMKEFAALPGRPVFWNILKKTMHLKDKSKDIVTEWITGRVIGWQTKKSSSPKWMVRFTDGEKKLFELEELVDEIRAASNLGLNVTGRPLDL
;
A
#
# COMPACT_ATOMS: atom_id res chain seq x y z
N MET A 1 23.10 -18.40 -24.05
CA MET A 1 21.69 -17.99 -24.23
C MET A 1 21.52 -16.63 -23.57
N ALA A 2 21.35 -15.57 -24.35
CA ALA A 2 21.13 -14.23 -23.83
C ALA A 2 19.74 -14.19 -23.18
N ARG A 3 19.67 -14.03 -21.85
CA ARG A 3 18.42 -13.68 -21.18
C ARG A 3 18.04 -12.28 -21.69
N GLY A 4 17.02 -12.21 -22.54
CA GLY A 4 16.42 -10.95 -22.95
C GLY A 4 15.91 -10.27 -21.69
N SER A 5 16.68 -9.31 -21.18
CA SER A 5 16.24 -8.45 -20.08
C SER A 5 15.28 -7.41 -20.66
N SER A 6 14.04 -7.82 -20.94
CA SER A 6 12.94 -6.85 -20.93
C SER A 6 12.82 -6.39 -19.48
N ALA A 7 13.44 -5.25 -19.16
CA ALA A 7 13.22 -4.62 -17.86
C ALA A 7 11.71 -4.37 -17.75
N SER A 8 11.04 -5.07 -16.83
CA SER A 8 9.60 -4.90 -16.62
C SER A 8 9.31 -3.42 -16.42
N MET A 9 8.42 -2.87 -17.24
CA MET A 9 8.02 -1.47 -17.12
C MET A 9 7.28 -1.30 -15.81
N TYR A 10 7.69 -0.29 -15.03
CA TYR A 10 7.02 0.06 -13.78
C TYR A 10 5.81 0.94 -14.09
N ASN A 11 4.68 0.56 -13.52
CA ASN A 11 3.41 1.27 -13.60
C ASN A 11 3.20 2.11 -12.34
N HIS A 12 2.67 3.31 -12.49
CA HIS A 12 2.38 4.18 -11.36
C HIS A 12 1.22 3.63 -10.51
N VAL A 13 1.40 3.59 -9.18
CA VAL A 13 0.35 3.20 -8.24
C VAL A 13 -0.21 4.42 -7.50
N SER A 14 0.67 5.20 -6.86
CA SER A 14 0.29 6.35 -6.04
C SER A 14 1.45 7.31 -5.79
N THR A 15 1.13 8.58 -5.52
CA THR A 15 2.09 9.64 -5.19
C THR A 15 1.86 10.15 -3.77
N HIS A 16 2.95 10.31 -3.01
CA HIS A 16 2.94 10.67 -1.60
C HIS A 16 3.86 11.86 -1.30
N THR A 17 3.62 12.53 -0.18
CA THR A 17 4.38 13.72 0.23
C THR A 17 5.64 13.35 1.02
N THR A 18 5.61 12.20 1.69
CA THR A 18 6.75 11.70 2.47
C THR A 18 7.12 10.27 2.08
N LEU A 19 8.38 9.92 2.31
CA LEU A 19 8.86 8.55 2.12
C LEU A 19 8.10 7.57 3.03
N GLU A 20 7.78 7.97 4.26
CA GLU A 20 7.07 7.11 5.22
C GLU A 20 5.67 6.75 4.73
N GLU A 21 4.93 7.73 4.19
CA GLU A 21 3.62 7.51 3.57
C GLU A 21 3.72 6.56 2.37
N ALA A 22 4.72 6.74 1.50
CA ALA A 22 4.90 5.86 0.35
C ALA A 22 5.22 4.42 0.76
N ILE A 23 6.04 4.23 1.81
CA ILE A 23 6.33 2.88 2.33
C ILE A 23 5.09 2.29 3.03
N LEU A 24 4.28 3.10 3.71
CA LEU A 24 3.00 2.65 4.27
C LEU A 24 2.04 2.21 3.16
N ALA A 25 1.91 2.98 2.10
CA ALA A 25 1.11 2.64 0.93
C ALA A 25 1.60 1.36 0.25
N LEU A 26 2.92 1.17 0.15
CA LEU A 26 3.52 -0.07 -0.36
C LEU A 26 3.06 -1.29 0.44
N HIS A 27 3.00 -1.17 1.76
CA HIS A 27 2.52 -2.23 2.65
C HIS A 27 1.01 -2.44 2.59
N ALA A 28 0.25 -1.41 2.22
CA ALA A 28 -1.20 -1.48 2.05
C ALA A 28 -1.63 -1.92 0.64
N HIS A 29 -0.72 -1.88 -0.34
CA HIS A 29 -1.00 -2.07 -1.77
C HIS A 29 -1.79 -3.33 -2.08
N ASN A 30 -1.39 -4.47 -1.51
CA ASN A 30 -2.07 -5.74 -1.68
C ASN A 30 -1.89 -6.64 -0.45
N THR A 31 -2.34 -7.89 -0.52
CA THR A 31 -2.29 -8.86 0.58
C THR A 31 -0.90 -9.45 0.82
N PHE A 32 0.02 -9.26 -0.12
CA PHE A 32 1.32 -9.90 -0.11
C PHE A 32 2.34 -9.14 0.74
N GLN A 33 3.38 -9.87 1.16
CA GLN A 33 4.45 -9.32 1.98
C GLN A 33 5.66 -8.99 1.12
N TYR A 34 6.25 -7.83 1.40
CA TYR A 34 7.40 -7.31 0.68
C TYR A 34 8.57 -7.01 1.60
N VAL A 35 9.78 -7.31 1.14
CA VAL A 35 11.02 -6.91 1.82
C VAL A 35 11.89 -6.10 0.88
N THR A 36 12.77 -5.27 1.44
CA THR A 36 13.72 -4.51 0.62
C THR A 36 14.55 -5.49 -0.21
N ALA A 37 14.58 -5.30 -1.52
CA ALA A 37 15.51 -5.99 -2.40
C ALA A 37 16.86 -5.28 -2.27
N TYR A 38 17.93 -6.03 -1.99
CA TYR A 38 19.27 -5.45 -1.99
C TYR A 38 19.62 -5.02 -3.41
N ASN A 39 19.55 -3.71 -3.66
CA ASN A 39 19.90 -3.13 -4.96
C ASN A 39 21.40 -2.82 -4.99
N TYR A 40 22.12 -3.48 -5.89
CA TYR A 40 23.51 -3.13 -6.27
C TYR A 40 23.57 -2.25 -7.54
N GLY A 41 22.43 -1.65 -7.93
CA GLY A 41 22.29 -0.83 -9.15
C GLY A 41 22.66 0.64 -8.96
N ALA A 42 22.68 1.38 -10.07
CA ALA A 42 23.02 2.80 -10.10
C ALA A 42 22.11 3.65 -9.19
N PHE A 43 22.68 4.72 -8.64
CA PHE A 43 21.96 5.72 -7.85
C PHE A 43 20.82 6.33 -8.70
N GLY A 44 19.59 6.34 -8.19
CA GLY A 44 18.44 6.99 -8.86
C GLY A 44 17.25 6.08 -9.22
N HIS A 45 17.38 4.75 -9.12
CA HIS A 45 16.29 3.81 -9.45
C HIS A 45 15.24 3.60 -8.34
N GLY A 46 15.26 4.44 -7.30
CA GLY A 46 14.40 4.29 -6.13
C GLY A 46 14.75 3.08 -5.27
N LYS A 47 14.02 2.92 -4.16
CA LYS A 47 14.13 1.77 -3.26
C LYS A 47 13.20 0.67 -3.73
N VAL A 48 13.77 -0.49 -4.11
CA VAL A 48 13.01 -1.63 -4.63
C VAL A 48 12.70 -2.63 -3.54
N TYR A 49 11.54 -3.25 -3.65
CA TYR A 49 10.99 -4.22 -2.75
C TYR A 49 10.57 -5.45 -3.54
N ARG A 50 10.92 -6.63 -3.03
CA ARG A 50 10.54 -7.91 -3.63
C ARG A 50 9.47 -8.59 -2.80
N CYS A 51 8.54 -9.26 -3.47
CA CYS A 51 7.59 -10.14 -2.83
C CYS A 51 8.34 -11.29 -2.12
N ILE A 52 7.87 -11.67 -0.94
CA ILE A 52 8.30 -12.87 -0.21
C ILE A 52 7.16 -13.87 -0.01
N SER A 53 5.94 -13.53 -0.42
CA SER A 53 4.78 -14.42 -0.35
C SER A 53 4.87 -15.55 -1.37
N HIS A 54 5.58 -15.38 -2.50
CA HIS A 54 5.71 -16.40 -3.54
C HIS A 54 7.16 -16.82 -3.82
N GLU A 55 7.35 -18.07 -4.25
CA GLU A 55 8.64 -18.64 -4.65
C GLU A 55 9.05 -18.05 -5.98
N ASP A 56 10.35 -17.72 -6.10
CA ASP A 56 10.94 -17.12 -7.30
C ASP A 56 10.11 -16.00 -7.96
N CYS A 57 9.41 -15.22 -7.13
CA CYS A 57 8.48 -14.20 -7.57
C CYS A 57 9.19 -13.07 -8.33
N GLU A 58 8.66 -12.70 -9.49
CA GLU A 58 9.19 -11.60 -10.31
C GLU A 58 8.61 -10.24 -9.92
N HIS A 59 7.41 -10.21 -9.32
CA HIS A 59 6.76 -8.99 -8.81
C HIS A 59 7.68 -8.09 -7.95
N ARG A 60 7.77 -6.81 -8.32
CA ARG A 60 8.54 -5.76 -7.64
C ARG A 60 7.70 -4.53 -7.42
N LEU A 61 7.82 -3.98 -6.22
CA LEU A 61 7.40 -2.62 -5.92
C LEU A 61 8.63 -1.73 -5.80
N ARG A 62 8.54 -0.47 -6.21
CA ARG A 62 9.58 0.51 -5.92
C ARG A 62 9.01 1.82 -5.43
N VAL A 63 9.76 2.49 -4.57
CA VAL A 63 9.48 3.86 -4.16
C VAL A 63 10.55 4.77 -4.77
N LEU A 64 10.13 5.66 -5.66
CA LEU A 64 10.97 6.61 -6.36
C LEU A 64 10.78 8.02 -5.77
N GLU A 65 11.88 8.68 -5.41
CA GLU A 65 11.85 10.10 -5.13
C GLU A 65 11.84 10.86 -6.45
N SER A 66 10.82 11.68 -6.67
CA SER A 66 10.61 12.44 -7.89
C SER A 66 10.70 13.93 -7.60
N THR A 67 11.76 14.54 -8.14
CA THR A 67 11.89 15.99 -8.31
C THR A 67 11.40 16.34 -9.71
N LYS A 68 10.48 17.30 -9.83
CA LYS A 68 10.04 17.82 -11.13
C LYS A 68 10.85 19.06 -11.49
N ASP A 69 11.00 19.32 -12.79
CA ASP A 69 11.72 20.50 -13.29
C ASP A 69 10.99 21.80 -12.95
N GLU A 70 9.67 21.72 -12.71
CA GLU A 70 8.87 22.84 -12.22
C GLU A 70 9.17 23.10 -10.72
N GLU A 71 9.98 24.13 -10.42
CA GLU A 71 10.43 24.50 -9.06
C GLU A 71 9.32 24.67 -8.01
N GLU A 72 8.09 24.96 -8.44
CA GLU A 72 6.93 25.15 -7.55
C GLU A 72 6.24 23.83 -7.16
N ILE A 73 6.55 22.71 -7.82
CA ILE A 73 6.03 21.38 -7.48
C ILE A 73 6.93 20.77 -6.40
N PRO A 74 6.38 20.34 -5.24
CA PRO A 74 7.19 19.76 -4.18
C PRO A 74 7.80 18.44 -4.61
N VAL A 75 8.88 18.05 -3.92
CA VAL A 75 9.44 16.69 -4.02
C VAL A 75 8.37 15.69 -3.59
N THR A 76 8.23 14.61 -4.36
CA THR A 76 7.23 13.57 -4.10
C THR A 76 7.86 12.19 -4.07
N PHE A 77 7.15 11.24 -3.46
CA PHE A 77 7.54 9.83 -3.42
C PHE A 77 6.49 9.00 -4.14
N GLN A 78 6.87 8.39 -5.26
CA GLN A 78 5.98 7.62 -6.13
C GLN A 78 6.15 6.13 -5.84
N LEU A 79 5.05 5.46 -5.52
CA LEU A 79 4.96 4.01 -5.48
C LEU A 79 4.67 3.52 -6.89
N GLU A 80 5.47 2.57 -7.37
CA GLU A 80 5.31 1.95 -8.67
C GLU A 80 5.41 0.43 -8.58
N ASP A 81 4.75 -0.26 -9.51
CA ASP A 81 4.56 -1.70 -9.54
C ASP A 81 5.03 -2.29 -10.87
N ALA A 82 5.68 -3.45 -10.84
CA ALA A 82 6.16 -4.16 -12.03
C ALA A 82 6.22 -5.68 -11.84
N GLY A 83 5.92 -6.40 -12.93
CA GLY A 83 6.02 -7.85 -13.00
C GLY A 83 4.87 -8.57 -12.30
N ASP A 84 4.79 -9.87 -12.51
CA ASP A 84 3.67 -10.68 -12.02
C ASP A 84 4.05 -11.46 -10.77
N HIS A 85 3.05 -11.80 -9.97
CA HIS A 85 3.22 -12.74 -8.88
C HIS A 85 3.37 -14.17 -9.41
N GLY A 86 4.21 -14.96 -8.75
CA GLY A 86 4.26 -16.40 -9.00
C GLY A 86 3.11 -17.13 -8.30
N ASP A 87 2.77 -18.33 -8.76
CA ASP A 87 1.65 -19.10 -8.24
C ASP A 87 1.98 -19.89 -6.95
N GLN A 88 3.27 -20.13 -6.70
CA GLN A 88 3.73 -20.97 -5.59
C GLN A 88 3.94 -20.12 -4.34
N VAL A 89 3.13 -20.35 -3.30
CA VAL A 89 3.22 -19.64 -2.02
C VAL A 89 4.39 -20.17 -1.18
N THR A 90 5.12 -19.28 -0.50
CA THR A 90 6.22 -19.66 0.40
C THR A 90 5.81 -19.64 1.86
N ASN A 91 6.55 -20.39 2.69
CA ASN A 91 6.47 -20.32 4.15
C ASN A 91 7.38 -19.23 4.77
N ARG A 92 7.97 -18.35 3.95
CA ARG A 92 8.85 -17.28 4.45
C ARG A 92 8.02 -16.27 5.24
N LYS A 93 8.55 -15.85 6.39
CA LYS A 93 7.93 -14.85 7.24
C LYS A 93 8.69 -13.53 7.16
N ARG A 94 7.95 -12.42 7.14
CA ARG A 94 8.53 -11.08 7.28
C ARG A 94 9.30 -10.95 8.58
N ILE A 95 10.46 -10.30 8.52
CA ILE A 95 11.18 -9.84 9.72
C ILE A 95 10.63 -8.48 10.12
N GLY A 96 10.20 -8.37 11.38
CA GLY A 96 9.56 -7.17 11.92
C GLY A 96 8.07 -7.07 11.57
N ILE A 97 7.40 -6.09 12.17
CA ILE A 97 5.94 -5.90 12.03
C ILE A 97 5.65 -5.16 10.74
N ASP A 98 4.61 -5.60 10.02
CA ASP A 98 4.12 -4.91 8.84
C ASP A 98 3.64 -3.48 9.20
N LEU A 99 4.07 -2.47 8.44
CA LEU A 99 3.77 -1.07 8.74
C LEU A 99 2.28 -0.75 8.72
N SER A 100 1.48 -1.46 7.94
CA SER A 100 0.03 -1.26 7.88
C SER A 100 -0.66 -1.53 9.22
N VAL A 101 -0.12 -2.45 10.04
CA VAL A 101 -0.66 -2.80 11.37
C VAL A 101 0.22 -2.32 12.52
N LYS A 102 1.45 -1.86 12.25
CA LYS A 102 2.42 -1.46 13.27
C LYS A 102 1.90 -0.34 14.18
N GLY A 103 1.22 0.66 13.61
CA GLY A 103 0.64 1.75 14.40
C GLY A 103 -0.39 1.25 15.42
N GLU A 104 -1.21 0.28 15.02
CA GLU A 104 -2.19 -0.35 15.91
C GLU A 104 -1.52 -1.16 17.00
N VAL A 105 -0.50 -1.96 16.65
CA VAL A 105 0.30 -2.69 17.65
C VAL A 105 0.90 -1.73 18.67
N ASP A 106 1.50 -0.62 18.20
CA ASP A 106 2.09 0.39 19.07
C ASP A 106 1.02 1.00 20.00
N GLY A 107 -0.18 1.28 19.48
CA GLY A 107 -1.32 1.77 20.26
C GLY A 107 -1.83 0.78 21.31
N LEU A 108 -1.94 -0.51 20.97
CA LEU A 108 -2.37 -1.56 21.92
C LEU A 108 -1.33 -1.76 23.02
N LEU A 109 -0.04 -1.78 22.67
CA LEU A 109 1.06 -1.86 23.64
C LEU A 109 1.12 -0.62 24.54
N ALA A 110 0.83 0.56 23.99
CA ALA A 110 0.76 1.81 24.75
C ALA A 110 -0.37 1.79 25.80
N LYS A 111 -1.50 1.15 25.49
CA LYS A 111 -2.60 0.88 26.43
C LYS A 111 -2.25 -0.18 27.49
N GLY A 112 -1.02 -0.70 27.51
CA GLY A 112 -0.55 -1.65 28.50
C GLY A 112 -0.94 -3.11 28.22
N MET A 113 -1.49 -3.41 27.04
CA MET A 113 -1.86 -4.78 26.68
C MET A 113 -0.63 -5.70 26.61
N THR A 114 -0.84 -6.97 26.99
CA THR A 114 0.18 -8.00 26.84
C THR A 114 0.30 -8.41 25.36
N PRO A 115 1.45 -8.94 24.90
CA PRO A 115 1.62 -9.37 23.52
C PRO A 115 0.52 -10.32 23.03
N LYS A 116 0.13 -11.32 23.84
CA LYS A 116 -0.97 -12.24 23.51
C LYS A 116 -2.31 -11.52 23.32
N LYS A 117 -2.66 -10.59 24.22
CA LYS A 117 -3.89 -9.78 24.09
C LYS A 117 -3.87 -8.88 22.86
N CYS A 118 -2.69 -8.34 22.49
CA CYS A 118 -2.55 -7.55 21.27
C CYS A 118 -2.87 -8.40 20.04
N LEU A 119 -2.35 -9.63 19.96
CA LEU A 119 -2.63 -10.54 18.86
C LEU A 119 -4.10 -10.88 18.74
N SER A 120 -4.73 -11.30 19.85
CA SER A 120 -6.17 -11.62 19.84
C SER A 120 -7.02 -10.41 19.45
N ALA A 121 -6.65 -9.20 19.90
CA ALA A 121 -7.35 -7.99 19.51
C ALA A 121 -7.24 -7.70 18.00
N LEU A 122 -6.06 -7.88 17.41
CA LEU A 122 -5.86 -7.68 15.96
C LEU A 122 -6.56 -8.76 15.14
N GLN A 123 -6.48 -10.03 15.56
CA GLN A 123 -7.18 -11.14 14.91
C GLN A 123 -8.69 -10.93 14.92
N ASN A 124 -9.26 -10.55 16.06
CA ASN A 124 -10.69 -10.28 16.17
C ASN A 124 -11.09 -9.05 15.33
N LYS A 125 -10.25 -8.01 15.30
CA LYS A 125 -10.53 -6.80 14.51
C LYS A 125 -10.59 -7.10 13.01
N TYR A 126 -9.68 -7.95 12.53
CA TYR A 126 -9.56 -8.26 11.11
C TYR A 126 -10.16 -9.63 10.76
N ALA A 127 -11.05 -10.18 11.59
CA ALA A 127 -11.60 -11.52 11.40
C ALA A 127 -12.23 -11.70 10.00
N ASP A 128 -12.94 -10.67 9.54
CA ASP A 128 -13.63 -10.65 8.25
C ASP A 128 -12.75 -10.09 7.11
N GLN A 129 -11.48 -9.81 7.38
CA GLN A 129 -10.54 -9.18 6.44
C GLN A 129 -9.31 -10.09 6.23
N PRO A 130 -9.43 -11.14 5.39
CA PRO A 130 -8.35 -12.10 5.17
C PRO A 130 -7.06 -11.43 4.66
N ALA A 131 -7.21 -10.40 3.83
CA ALA A 131 -6.13 -9.53 3.34
C ALA A 131 -5.27 -8.92 4.46
N MET A 132 -5.90 -8.56 5.59
CA MET A 132 -5.23 -7.95 6.74
C MET A 132 -4.73 -8.99 7.73
N LEU A 133 -5.39 -10.14 7.85
CA LEU A 133 -4.97 -11.24 8.73
C LEU A 133 -3.57 -11.75 8.37
N VAL A 134 -3.23 -11.83 7.08
CA VAL A 134 -1.88 -12.24 6.60
C VAL A 134 -0.78 -11.29 7.09
N LYS A 135 -1.14 -10.04 7.44
CA LYS A 135 -0.19 -9.00 7.91
C LYS A 135 -0.08 -8.93 9.43
N VAL A 136 -0.93 -9.66 10.16
CA VAL A 136 -0.91 -9.70 11.63
C VAL A 136 0.43 -10.29 12.09
N PRO A 137 1.15 -9.61 13.00
CA PRO A 137 2.44 -10.09 13.45
C PRO A 137 2.34 -11.34 14.32
N ASP A 138 3.45 -12.04 14.52
CA ASP A 138 3.54 -13.11 15.52
C ASP A 138 3.86 -12.58 16.93
N GLU A 139 3.73 -13.46 17.94
CA GLU A 139 3.96 -13.08 19.35
C GLU A 139 5.39 -12.61 19.60
N GLY A 140 6.37 -13.21 18.91
CA GLY A 140 7.78 -12.84 18.99
C GLY A 140 8.03 -11.43 18.46
N GLN A 141 7.43 -11.06 17.33
CA GLN A 141 7.51 -9.74 16.73
C GLN A 141 6.91 -8.67 17.66
N VAL A 142 5.75 -8.93 18.27
CA VAL A 142 5.11 -8.02 19.23
C VAL A 142 5.96 -7.87 20.51
N LYS A 143 6.53 -8.97 21.03
CA LYS A 143 7.46 -8.94 22.17
C LYS A 143 8.70 -8.08 21.85
N ASN A 144 9.30 -8.29 20.69
CA ASN A 144 10.47 -7.52 20.24
C ASN A 144 10.14 -6.04 20.08
N ARG A 145 8.94 -5.72 19.56
CA ARG A 145 8.48 -4.33 19.46
C ARG A 145 8.33 -3.68 20.83
N LEU A 146 7.70 -4.36 21.79
CA LEU A 146 7.56 -3.87 23.16
C LEU A 146 8.93 -3.58 23.81
N LEU A 147 9.91 -4.46 23.64
CA LEU A 147 11.28 -4.23 24.13
C LEU A 147 11.92 -3.00 23.48
N THR A 148 11.71 -2.82 22.18
CA THR A 148 12.22 -1.66 21.44
C THR A 148 11.59 -0.35 21.93
N LEU A 149 10.26 -0.34 22.14
CA LEU A 149 9.56 0.84 22.68
C LEU A 149 10.09 1.20 24.08
N ARG A 150 10.25 0.23 24.97
CA ARG A 150 10.81 0.45 26.31
C ARG A 150 12.23 1.01 26.28
N LYS A 151 13.07 0.53 25.36
CA LYS A 151 14.45 1.00 25.19
C LYS A 151 14.50 2.46 24.73
N ASN A 152 13.51 2.89 23.95
CA ASN A 152 13.41 4.25 23.43
C ASN A 152 12.69 5.20 24.40
N ASN A 153 12.65 4.88 25.71
CA ASN A 153 11.97 5.65 26.75
C ASN A 153 10.50 5.93 26.46
N TRP A 154 9.80 5.00 25.81
CA TRP A 154 8.34 5.07 25.71
C TRP A 154 7.72 4.92 27.11
N ASN A 155 7.22 6.03 27.65
CA ASN A 155 6.57 6.05 28.95
C ASN A 155 5.19 5.38 28.84
N ARG A 156 4.99 4.31 29.60
CA ARG A 156 3.65 3.76 29.83
C ARG A 156 2.83 4.79 30.61
N PRO A 157 1.64 5.19 30.14
CA PRO A 157 0.67 5.82 31.02
C PRO A 157 0.32 4.80 32.12
N GLY A 158 0.73 5.06 33.37
CA GLY A 158 0.25 4.32 34.55
C GLY A 158 1.13 3.16 35.08
N ALA A 159 2.41 3.06 34.74
CA ALA A 159 3.30 2.07 35.40
C ALA A 159 4.23 2.76 36.41
N THR A 160 3.98 2.55 37.71
CA THR A 160 4.90 2.91 38.80
C THR A 160 6.26 2.27 38.56
N THR A 161 7.27 3.10 38.38
CA THR A 161 8.63 2.71 38.03
C THR A 161 9.28 1.92 39.18
N THR A 162 9.41 0.60 39.04
CA THR A 162 10.42 -0.16 39.77
C THR A 162 11.58 -0.44 38.81
N LEU A 163 12.66 0.32 38.97
CA LEU A 163 13.91 0.14 38.23
C LEU A 163 14.54 -1.20 38.65
N LEU A 164 14.63 -2.15 37.72
CA LEU A 164 15.51 -3.31 37.86
C LEU A 164 16.88 -3.03 37.23
N PRO A 165 17.98 -3.51 37.83
CA PRO A 165 19.33 -3.12 37.44
C PRO A 165 19.72 -3.69 36.07
N ARG A 166 20.44 -2.86 35.32
CA ARG A 166 21.04 -3.17 34.02
C ARG A 166 22.01 -4.35 34.14
N ARG A 167 21.68 -5.53 33.61
CA ARG A 167 22.66 -6.61 33.39
C ARG A 167 23.52 -6.29 32.17
N GLY A 168 24.83 -6.20 32.41
CA GLY A 168 25.86 -5.98 31.42
C GLY A 168 25.95 -7.09 30.38
N ARG A 169 26.24 -6.67 29.15
CA ARG A 169 26.45 -7.51 27.96
C ARG A 169 27.84 -8.14 28.04
N LYS A 170 27.96 -9.46 28.24
CA LYS A 170 29.21 -10.20 28.04
C LYS A 170 29.24 -10.77 26.62
N ARG A 171 30.26 -10.42 25.84
CA ARG A 171 30.52 -10.95 24.49
C ARG A 171 31.42 -12.19 24.57
N ARG A 172 31.01 -13.22 23.81
CA ARG A 172 31.73 -14.29 23.08
C ARG A 172 32.95 -15.04 23.66
N GLY A 173 32.89 -16.35 23.42
CA GLY A 173 33.94 -17.40 23.39
C GLY A 173 33.17 -18.71 23.59
N GLY A 174 33.12 -19.69 22.70
CA GLY A 174 34.19 -20.46 22.05
C GLY A 174 33.78 -21.94 22.21
N TRP A 175 34.09 -22.79 21.25
CA TRP A 175 33.63 -24.18 21.07
C TRP A 175 33.77 -25.11 22.29
N ASP A 176 32.92 -26.15 22.42
CA ASP A 176 33.33 -27.57 22.31
C ASP A 176 32.14 -28.56 22.43
N GLU A 177 32.40 -29.78 21.99
CA GLU A 177 31.62 -30.98 21.68
C GLU A 177 30.86 -31.71 22.81
N SER A 178 29.93 -32.55 22.34
CA SER A 178 29.60 -33.92 22.82
C SER A 178 28.55 -34.22 23.89
N SER A 179 27.87 -35.33 23.58
CA SER A 179 27.18 -36.34 24.39
C SER A 179 25.72 -36.15 24.81
N GLU A 180 24.87 -36.89 24.08
CA GLU A 180 24.00 -38.00 24.54
C GLU A 180 23.17 -37.84 25.84
N SER A 181 21.85 -38.00 25.72
CA SER A 181 21.12 -39.18 26.21
C SER A 181 19.60 -39.01 26.06
N GLU A 182 18.94 -40.16 25.97
CA GLU A 182 17.61 -40.43 25.41
C GLU A 182 16.45 -40.40 26.43
N SER A 183 15.29 -40.86 25.94
CA SER A 183 14.14 -41.49 26.65
C SER A 183 12.99 -40.52 27.01
N GLU A 184 11.68 -40.77 26.78
CA GLU A 184 10.81 -41.88 26.28
C GLU A 184 9.54 -41.19 25.69
N THR A 185 9.00 -41.48 24.49
CA THR A 185 7.94 -42.48 24.14
C THR A 185 6.98 -42.82 25.27
N GLU A 186 5.68 -42.55 25.21
CA GLU A 186 4.56 -43.27 24.53
C GLU A 186 3.24 -42.55 24.95
N SER A 187 2.05 -42.67 24.36
CA SER A 187 1.51 -43.22 23.12
C SER A 187 0.05 -42.74 22.99
N LEU A 188 -0.36 -42.53 21.74
CA LEU A 188 -1.66 -42.72 21.07
C LEU A 188 -2.88 -43.17 21.88
N ILE A 189 -4.07 -42.61 21.58
CA ILE A 189 -5.24 -43.35 21.04
C ILE A 189 -6.00 -42.43 20.05
N VAL A 190 -6.31 -43.02 18.90
CA VAL A 190 -7.12 -42.57 17.75
C VAL A 190 -8.62 -42.73 18.03
N ASP A 191 -9.47 -41.97 17.34
CA ASP A 191 -10.64 -42.56 16.70
C ASP A 191 -11.02 -41.77 15.44
N ASP A 192 -11.20 -42.58 14.39
CA ASP A 192 -11.66 -42.34 13.04
C ASP A 192 -13.19 -42.33 13.04
N ASP A 193 -13.83 -41.47 12.26
CA ASP A 193 -14.96 -41.94 11.47
C ASP A 193 -15.33 -40.98 10.33
N THR A 194 -15.58 -41.62 9.19
CA THR A 194 -15.86 -41.06 7.89
C THR A 194 -17.35 -40.76 7.77
N ASP A 195 -17.75 -39.61 7.18
CA ASP A 195 -18.94 -39.66 6.32
C ASP A 195 -18.97 -38.59 5.22
N ARG A 196 -19.31 -39.08 4.02
CA ARG A 196 -19.47 -38.34 2.76
C ARG A 196 -20.92 -37.94 2.60
N LYS A 197 -21.21 -36.67 2.30
CA LYS A 197 -22.37 -36.29 1.47
C LYS A 197 -22.02 -35.16 0.50
N GLN A 198 -22.50 -35.36 -0.73
CA GLN A 198 -22.42 -34.50 -1.91
C GLN A 198 -23.46 -33.34 -1.85
N PRO A 199 -23.38 -32.36 -2.77
CA PRO A 199 -23.96 -31.03 -2.62
C PRO A 199 -25.40 -30.96 -3.13
N GLU A 200 -26.23 -30.13 -2.51
CA GLU A 200 -27.54 -29.74 -3.04
C GLU A 200 -27.56 -28.23 -3.34
N GLU A 201 -27.90 -27.94 -4.59
CA GLU A 201 -28.22 -26.64 -5.16
C GLU A 201 -29.37 -25.97 -4.41
N ILE A 202 -29.23 -24.69 -4.04
CA ILE A 202 -30.38 -23.79 -3.87
C ILE A 202 -30.04 -22.45 -4.55
N ALA A 203 -30.96 -22.11 -5.46
CA ALA A 203 -31.12 -20.93 -6.30
C ALA A 203 -30.58 -19.62 -5.69
N ILE A 204 -29.78 -18.84 -6.43
CA ILE A 204 -30.22 -17.82 -7.40
C ILE A 204 -31.31 -16.93 -6.78
N ASP A 205 -30.90 -15.98 -5.93
CA ASP A 205 -31.65 -14.74 -5.63
C ASP A 205 -30.78 -13.64 -4.96
N GLU A 206 -29.46 -13.83 -4.84
CA GLU A 206 -28.52 -12.83 -4.28
C GLU A 206 -27.88 -11.89 -5.34
N ALA A 207 -28.21 -12.07 -6.62
CA ALA A 207 -27.61 -11.29 -7.71
C ALA A 207 -28.28 -9.92 -7.94
N VAL A 208 -29.35 -9.58 -7.19
CA VAL A 208 -30.10 -8.32 -7.38
C VAL A 208 -29.80 -7.28 -6.27
N GLU A 209 -29.15 -7.67 -5.17
CA GLU A 209 -28.76 -6.72 -4.11
C GLU A 209 -27.26 -6.36 -4.09
N ILE A 210 -26.42 -6.94 -4.95
CA ILE A 210 -25.00 -6.55 -5.08
C ILE A 210 -24.82 -5.32 -6.00
N ALA A 211 -25.86 -4.91 -6.74
CA ALA A 211 -25.79 -3.76 -7.65
C ALA A 211 -26.01 -2.39 -6.98
N SER A 212 -26.24 -2.32 -5.65
CA SER A 212 -26.50 -1.06 -4.94
C SER A 212 -25.38 -0.58 -4.01
N GLU A 213 -24.23 -1.25 -3.97
CA GLU A 213 -23.05 -0.84 -3.18
C GLU A 213 -21.84 -0.41 -4.05
N GLU A 214 -22.04 -0.11 -5.33
CA GLU A 214 -21.13 0.82 -6.01
C GLU A 214 -21.42 2.23 -5.48
N GLU A 215 -20.97 2.50 -4.24
CA GLU A 215 -20.74 3.88 -3.78
C GLU A 215 -20.02 4.61 -4.90
N ASP A 216 -20.65 5.66 -5.43
CA ASP A 216 -20.13 6.52 -6.49
C ASP A 216 -18.63 6.82 -6.22
N LEU A 217 -17.72 6.10 -6.88
CA LEU A 217 -16.27 6.13 -6.61
C LEU A 217 -15.69 7.54 -6.79
N LEU A 218 -16.46 8.42 -7.43
CA LEU A 218 -16.17 9.83 -7.69
C LEU A 218 -17.20 10.76 -7.04
N ASP A 219 -17.69 10.41 -5.85
CA ASP A 219 -18.45 11.33 -5.01
C ASP A 219 -17.64 12.63 -4.77
N LYS A 220 -18.28 13.77 -5.03
CA LYS A 220 -17.59 15.08 -4.99
C LYS A 220 -17.08 15.37 -3.59
N GLU A 221 -17.88 15.18 -2.54
CA GLU A 221 -17.49 15.53 -1.18
C GLU A 221 -16.33 14.64 -0.69
N LYS A 222 -16.39 13.34 -1.01
CA LYS A 222 -15.33 12.37 -0.72
C LYS A 222 -14.02 12.75 -1.41
N LEU A 223 -14.06 13.08 -2.71
CA LEU A 223 -12.87 13.51 -3.46
C LEU A 223 -12.30 14.83 -2.96
N MET A 224 -13.15 15.83 -2.68
CA MET A 224 -12.73 17.11 -2.13
C MET A 224 -11.99 16.92 -0.81
N LYS A 225 -12.53 16.10 0.09
CA LYS A 225 -11.91 15.78 1.38
C LYS A 225 -10.61 15.01 1.21
N GLU A 226 -10.58 14.02 0.32
CA GLU A 226 -9.40 13.19 0.06
C GLU A 226 -8.26 14.01 -0.53
N PHE A 227 -8.51 14.82 -1.56
CA PHE A 227 -7.46 15.61 -2.22
C PHE A 227 -6.98 16.78 -1.36
N ALA A 228 -7.84 17.36 -0.53
CA ALA A 228 -7.42 18.34 0.48
C ALA A 228 -6.46 17.73 1.51
N ALA A 229 -6.72 16.48 1.94
CA ALA A 229 -5.86 15.78 2.89
C ALA A 229 -4.59 15.21 2.25
N LEU A 230 -4.70 14.72 1.01
CA LEU A 230 -3.66 14.01 0.27
C LEU A 230 -3.52 14.62 -1.15
N PRO A 231 -2.82 15.76 -1.29
CA PRO A 231 -2.76 16.47 -2.56
C PRO A 231 -2.01 15.71 -3.68
N GLY A 232 -1.23 14.68 -3.33
CA GLY A 232 -0.60 13.77 -4.28
C GLY A 232 -1.53 12.71 -4.87
N ARG A 233 -2.72 12.52 -4.31
CA ARG A 233 -3.67 11.49 -4.75
C ARG A 233 -4.08 11.59 -6.23
N PRO A 234 -4.44 12.78 -6.77
CA PRO A 234 -4.85 12.89 -8.17
C PRO A 234 -3.68 12.94 -9.15
N VAL A 235 -2.42 12.83 -8.72
CA VAL A 235 -1.28 12.87 -9.64
C VAL A 235 -1.36 11.68 -10.61
N PHE A 236 -1.10 11.96 -11.89
CA PHE A 236 -1.31 11.09 -13.05
C PHE A 236 -2.78 10.82 -13.44
N TRP A 237 -3.76 11.39 -12.74
CA TRP A 237 -5.15 11.30 -13.18
C TRP A 237 -5.37 12.15 -14.43
N ASN A 238 -6.31 11.71 -15.27
CA ASN A 238 -6.66 12.35 -16.53
C ASN A 238 -7.93 13.18 -16.38
N ILE A 239 -7.96 14.34 -17.03
CA ILE A 239 -9.15 15.20 -17.19
C ILE A 239 -9.34 15.55 -18.67
N LEU A 240 -10.48 16.14 -19.01
CA LEU A 240 -10.75 16.64 -20.36
C LEU A 240 -10.86 18.15 -20.35
N LYS A 241 -10.34 18.79 -21.40
CA LYS A 241 -10.60 20.19 -21.72
C LYS A 241 -11.34 20.24 -23.04
N LYS A 242 -12.47 20.95 -23.04
CA LYS A 242 -13.22 21.23 -24.26
C LYS A 242 -12.59 22.39 -25.01
N THR A 243 -12.31 22.22 -26.29
CA THR A 243 -11.95 23.29 -27.21
C THR A 243 -12.98 23.41 -28.31
N MET A 244 -13.27 24.64 -28.73
CA MET A 244 -14.22 24.93 -29.80
C MET A 244 -13.48 25.65 -30.92
N HIS A 245 -13.52 25.09 -32.13
CA HIS A 245 -12.86 25.65 -33.29
C HIS A 245 -13.87 25.84 -34.43
N LEU A 246 -13.71 26.93 -35.18
CA LEU A 246 -14.46 27.19 -36.40
C LEU A 246 -13.81 26.40 -37.54
N LYS A 247 -14.60 25.61 -38.27
CA LYS A 247 -14.08 24.85 -39.41
C LYS A 247 -13.91 25.80 -40.59
N ASP A 248 -12.72 25.87 -41.21
CA ASP A 248 -12.33 26.88 -42.21
C ASP A 248 -13.20 26.97 -43.50
N LYS A 249 -14.28 26.20 -43.63
CA LYS A 249 -15.18 26.22 -44.80
C LYS A 249 -16.68 26.09 -44.47
N SER A 250 -17.05 25.78 -43.23
CA SER A 250 -18.44 25.80 -42.79
C SER A 250 -18.51 26.62 -41.50
N LYS A 251 -19.55 27.43 -41.30
CA LYS A 251 -19.76 28.16 -40.04
C LYS A 251 -20.07 27.23 -38.85
N ASP A 252 -19.74 25.94 -38.97
CA ASP A 252 -19.98 24.93 -37.96
C ASP A 252 -18.86 25.01 -36.91
N ILE A 253 -19.29 25.08 -35.66
CA ILE A 253 -18.41 25.02 -34.51
C ILE A 253 -18.17 23.55 -34.20
N VAL A 254 -16.93 23.10 -34.39
CA VAL A 254 -16.51 21.75 -34.01
C VAL A 254 -16.02 21.79 -32.58
N THR A 255 -16.56 20.90 -31.76
CA THR A 255 -16.06 20.65 -30.40
C THR A 255 -15.02 19.54 -30.46
N GLU A 256 -13.83 19.83 -29.95
CA GLU A 256 -12.76 18.86 -29.75
C GLU A 256 -12.46 18.72 -28.25
N TRP A 257 -12.02 17.53 -27.85
CA TRP A 257 -11.66 17.24 -26.47
C TRP A 257 -10.17 16.95 -26.38
N ILE A 258 -9.49 17.69 -25.52
CA ILE A 258 -8.06 17.54 -25.27
C ILE A 258 -7.87 16.87 -23.92
N THR A 259 -7.05 15.83 -23.86
CA THR A 259 -6.78 15.12 -22.60
C THR A 259 -5.71 15.88 -21.81
N GLY A 260 -5.98 16.13 -20.53
CA GLY A 260 -5.04 16.66 -19.56
C GLY A 260 -4.62 15.58 -18.58
N ARG A 261 -3.39 15.66 -18.08
CA ARG A 261 -2.89 14.81 -16.98
C ARG A 261 -2.38 15.67 -15.84
N VAL A 262 -2.81 15.37 -14.62
CA VAL A 262 -2.30 16.01 -13.40
C VAL A 262 -0.83 15.60 -13.22
N ILE A 263 0.09 16.57 -13.19
CA ILE A 263 1.54 16.31 -13.07
C ILE A 263 2.10 16.58 -11.67
N GLY A 264 1.34 17.28 -10.83
CA GLY A 264 1.71 17.66 -9.49
C GLY A 264 0.79 18.74 -8.94
N TRP A 265 1.17 19.33 -7.81
CA TRP A 265 0.46 20.43 -7.19
C TRP A 265 1.45 21.44 -6.63
N GLN A 266 0.98 22.64 -6.37
CA GLN A 266 1.75 23.71 -5.73
C GLN A 266 1.14 24.01 -4.38
N THR A 267 1.97 24.16 -3.37
CA THR A 267 1.57 24.65 -2.05
C THR A 267 2.34 25.93 -1.75
N LYS A 268 1.65 27.08 -1.81
CA LYS A 268 2.21 28.34 -1.30
C LYS A 268 1.91 28.41 0.20
N LYS A 269 2.82 29.04 0.98
CA LYS A 269 2.81 29.06 2.45
C LYS A 269 1.49 29.50 3.12
N SER A 270 0.55 30.08 2.38
CA SER A 270 -0.72 30.60 2.89
C SER A 270 -1.93 30.35 1.98
N SER A 271 -1.84 29.47 0.98
CA SER A 271 -2.95 29.19 0.05
C SER A 271 -3.33 27.73 0.03
N SER A 272 -4.56 27.45 -0.41
CA SER A 272 -4.97 26.12 -0.84
C SER A 272 -3.97 25.55 -1.86
N PRO A 273 -3.78 24.21 -1.85
CA PRO A 273 -3.04 23.55 -2.93
C PRO A 273 -3.71 23.85 -4.27
N LYS A 274 -2.91 24.07 -5.31
CA LYS A 274 -3.39 24.16 -6.69
C LYS A 274 -2.75 23.07 -7.52
N TRP A 275 -3.53 22.34 -8.29
CA TRP A 275 -3.04 21.22 -9.09
C TRP A 275 -2.62 21.70 -10.47
N MET A 276 -1.46 21.25 -10.92
CA MET A 276 -0.97 21.54 -12.26
C MET A 276 -1.33 20.39 -13.19
N VAL A 277 -2.04 20.72 -14.26
CA VAL A 277 -2.42 19.79 -15.32
C VAL A 277 -1.65 20.16 -16.58
N ARG A 278 -1.08 19.15 -17.24
CA ARG A 278 -0.45 19.27 -18.56
C ARG A 278 -1.36 18.62 -19.60
N PHE A 279 -1.77 19.40 -20.59
CA PHE A 279 -2.61 18.95 -21.70
C PHE A 279 -1.76 18.42 -22.87
N THR A 280 -2.37 17.61 -23.73
CA THR A 280 -1.69 17.02 -24.90
C THR A 280 -1.26 18.05 -25.94
N ASP A 281 -1.86 19.24 -25.95
CA ASP A 281 -1.45 20.39 -26.75
C ASP A 281 -0.19 21.10 -26.18
N GLY A 282 0.30 20.66 -25.03
CA GLY A 282 1.45 21.24 -24.32
C GLY A 282 1.08 22.34 -23.32
N GLU A 283 -0.18 22.77 -23.27
CA GLU A 283 -0.63 23.77 -22.30
C GLU A 283 -0.53 23.23 -20.87
N LYS A 284 -0.10 24.09 -19.95
CA LYS A 284 -0.13 23.80 -18.52
C LYS A 284 -1.07 24.78 -17.83
N LYS A 285 -2.01 24.27 -17.03
CA LYS A 285 -2.97 25.09 -16.29
C LYS A 285 -3.02 24.66 -14.83
N LEU A 286 -3.21 25.64 -13.94
CA LEU A 286 -3.45 25.42 -12.52
C LEU A 286 -4.96 25.35 -12.25
N PHE A 287 -5.35 24.38 -11.45
CA PHE A 287 -6.72 24.15 -11.02
C PHE A 287 -6.82 24.29 -9.51
N GLU A 288 -7.88 24.96 -9.04
CA GLU A 288 -8.27 24.89 -7.64
C GLU A 288 -8.88 23.51 -7.33
N LEU A 289 -9.03 23.18 -6.04
CA LEU A 289 -9.54 21.89 -5.59
C LEU A 289 -10.91 21.56 -6.21
N GLU A 290 -11.86 22.49 -6.11
CA GLU A 290 -13.22 22.28 -6.61
C GLU A 290 -13.26 22.17 -8.13
N GLU A 291 -12.51 23.03 -8.83
CA GLU A 291 -12.41 23.02 -10.29
C GLU A 291 -11.84 21.68 -10.78
N LEU A 292 -10.78 21.18 -10.13
CA LEU A 292 -10.19 19.89 -10.49
C LEU A 292 -11.18 18.73 -10.31
N VAL A 293 -11.88 18.68 -9.17
CA VAL A 293 -12.82 17.60 -8.88
C VAL A 293 -13.99 17.63 -9.87
N ASP A 294 -14.51 18.81 -10.20
CA ASP A 294 -15.57 18.94 -11.18
C ASP A 294 -15.13 18.48 -12.58
N GLU A 295 -13.91 18.80 -13.01
CA GLU A 295 -13.36 18.35 -14.29
C GLU A 295 -13.09 16.83 -14.32
N ILE A 296 -12.63 16.24 -13.22
CA ILE A 296 -12.48 14.78 -13.10
C ILE A 296 -13.83 14.10 -13.24
N ARG A 297 -14.85 14.58 -12.52
CA ARG A 297 -16.20 14.02 -12.59
C ARG A 297 -16.80 14.18 -13.98
N ALA A 298 -16.64 15.35 -14.59
CA ALA A 298 -17.08 15.60 -15.97
C ALA A 298 -16.40 14.64 -16.96
N ALA A 299 -15.08 14.44 -16.84
CA ALA A 299 -14.35 13.51 -17.69
C ALA A 299 -14.81 12.05 -17.50
N SER A 300 -15.07 11.63 -16.26
CA SER A 300 -15.59 10.29 -15.98
C SER A 300 -17.00 10.09 -16.55
N ASN A 301 -17.88 11.09 -16.44
CA ASN A 301 -19.23 11.05 -17.01
C ASN A 301 -19.22 10.94 -18.55
N LEU A 302 -18.11 11.35 -19.18
CA LEU A 302 -17.87 11.18 -20.62
C LEU A 302 -17.19 9.84 -20.97
N GLY A 303 -16.99 8.96 -19.99
CA GLY A 303 -16.38 7.64 -20.16
C GLY A 303 -14.85 7.65 -20.20
N LEU A 304 -14.19 8.75 -19.83
CA LEU A 304 -12.74 8.76 -19.72
C LEU A 304 -12.31 7.96 -18.48
N ASN A 305 -11.30 7.11 -18.64
CA ASN A 305 -10.60 6.53 -17.51
C ASN A 305 -9.73 7.59 -16.81
N VAL A 306 -10.31 8.21 -15.79
CA VAL A 306 -9.69 9.31 -15.04
C VAL A 306 -8.51 8.86 -14.19
N THR A 307 -8.47 7.62 -13.71
CA THR A 307 -7.37 7.17 -12.84
C THR A 307 -6.13 6.73 -13.63
N GLY A 308 -6.28 6.52 -14.95
CA GLY A 308 -5.21 6.04 -15.82
C GLY A 308 -4.75 4.60 -15.53
N ARG A 309 -5.42 3.91 -14.59
CA ARG A 309 -5.18 2.49 -14.29
C ARG A 309 -5.90 1.65 -15.34
N PRO A 310 -5.32 0.56 -15.88
CA PRO A 310 -6.08 -0.35 -16.74
C PRO A 310 -7.40 -0.72 -16.06
N LEU A 311 -8.50 -0.66 -16.80
CA LEU A 311 -9.73 -1.30 -16.33
C LEU A 311 -9.42 -2.80 -16.40
N ASP A 312 -9.37 -3.47 -15.26
CA ASP A 312 -9.31 -4.93 -15.23
C ASP A 312 -10.61 -5.42 -15.91
N LEU A 313 -10.48 -5.87 -17.16
CA LEU A 313 -11.53 -6.48 -17.98
C LEU A 313 -11.45 -8.00 -17.89
#